data_AF-A0A7S2Y0B8-F1
#
_entry.id   AF-A0A7S2Y0B8-F1
#
_cell.length_a   1.000
_cell.length_b   1.000
_cell.length_c   1.000
_cell.angle_alpha   90.00
_cell.angle_beta   90.00
_cell.angle_gamma   90.00
#
_symmetry.space_group_name_H-M   'P 1'
#
loop_
_entity.id
_entity.type
_entity.pdbx_description
1 polymer ?
#
loop_
_entity_poly.entity_id
_entity_poly.type
_entity_poly.pdbx_seq_one_letter_code
_entity_poly.pdbx_strand_id
1 'polypeptide(L)'
;ARQNGKTDCLKLVNGAEKKHFSGVCDEPASAPAPVSATAPETAPVPAPALAPEPALAPAPVPAPAPAPAPCHGSRPPVLKAKKQPAIQQLQAFLEGLHLSKYCVALQDEGVTHIEDLIDVEERHLRSIGMKDIEIKRFMRGVSHAMTAKSSSSSADNAATQQLEAFMESLALSDYTTSLQDDGISRIEHLLDLEQQDLVDMGMKRMEIKRFMRAISSVQGAQSGGSNARVDKRDESVDNTLYRVNLDLDQFCLSGAGVPAPPLSQVQQPPAVKAFTKSTG
;
A
#
# COMPACT_ATOMS: atom_id res chain seq x y z
N ALA A 1 -53.63 18.23 10.89
CA ALA A 1 -54.42 17.15 10.26
C ALA A 1 -53.50 16.32 9.36
N ARG A 2 -53.64 14.99 9.41
CA ARG A 2 -52.97 13.92 8.60
C ARG A 2 -51.53 13.57 9.02
N GLN A 3 -51.34 12.48 9.78
CA GLN A 3 -51.25 11.04 9.44
C GLN A 3 -49.78 10.63 9.20
N ASN A 4 -49.08 10.03 10.17
CA ASN A 4 -49.06 8.60 10.56
C ASN A 4 -48.83 7.62 9.40
N GLY A 5 -47.59 7.13 9.25
CA GLY A 5 -47.22 5.88 8.61
C GLY A 5 -46.00 5.32 9.36
N LYS A 6 -46.20 4.50 10.40
CA LYS A 6 -46.40 3.04 10.37
C LYS A 6 -45.20 2.30 9.80
N THR A 7 -44.16 2.18 10.64
CA THR A 7 -43.09 1.20 10.53
C THR A 7 -43.62 -0.14 11.03
N ASP A 8 -43.76 -1.12 10.15
CA ASP A 8 -43.97 -2.50 10.55
C ASP A 8 -43.41 -3.47 9.51
N CYS A 9 -42.83 -4.53 10.07
CA CYS A 9 -42.55 -5.82 9.45
C CYS A 9 -41.44 -5.87 8.40
N LEU A 10 -40.29 -6.42 8.79
CA LEU A 10 -39.82 -7.69 8.22
C LEU A 10 -38.89 -8.40 9.23
N LYS A 11 -39.51 -9.25 10.06
CA LYS A 11 -38.86 -10.42 10.66
C LYS A 11 -38.85 -11.51 9.58
N LEU A 12 -37.67 -11.93 9.13
CA LEU A 12 -37.45 -13.18 8.39
C LEU A 12 -36.33 -13.90 9.17
N VAL A 13 -36.67 -14.67 10.21
CA VAL A 13 -36.99 -16.11 10.16
C VAL A 13 -35.91 -16.91 9.43
N ASN A 14 -34.95 -17.39 10.24
CA ASN A 14 -34.14 -18.57 9.97
C ASN A 14 -35.06 -19.78 9.74
N GLY A 15 -34.93 -20.43 8.60
CA GLY A 15 -35.66 -21.65 8.26
C GLY A 15 -34.79 -22.58 7.44
N ALA A 16 -34.24 -23.60 8.10
CA ALA A 16 -33.57 -24.73 7.47
C ALA A 16 -34.61 -25.66 6.84
N GLU A 17 -34.50 -25.95 5.54
CA GLU A 17 -35.08 -27.17 4.98
C GLU A 17 -34.10 -27.77 3.95
N LYS A 18 -33.53 -28.90 4.35
CA LYS A 18 -32.88 -29.87 3.47
C LYS A 18 -33.96 -30.51 2.61
N LYS A 19 -33.95 -30.26 1.30
CA LYS A 19 -34.63 -31.15 0.35
C LYS A 19 -33.59 -31.74 -0.60
N HIS A 20 -33.38 -33.05 -0.42
CA HIS A 20 -32.81 -33.93 -1.42
C HIS A 20 -33.59 -33.77 -2.73
N PHE A 21 -32.90 -33.34 -3.77
CA PHE A 21 -33.35 -33.50 -5.15
C PHE A 21 -32.35 -34.44 -5.83
N SER A 22 -32.64 -35.74 -5.78
CA SER A 22 -32.08 -36.72 -6.71
C SER A 22 -32.88 -36.60 -8.01
N GLY A 23 -32.28 -36.06 -9.05
CA GLY A 23 -32.89 -35.90 -10.35
C GLY A 23 -31.89 -36.18 -11.45
N VAL A 24 -31.86 -37.44 -11.88
CA VAL A 24 -31.22 -37.94 -13.09
C VAL A 24 -31.97 -37.35 -14.29
N CYS A 25 -31.29 -36.67 -15.21
CA CYS A 25 -31.65 -36.57 -16.63
C CYS A 25 -30.39 -36.34 -17.47
N ASP A 26 -29.97 -37.39 -18.17
CA ASP A 26 -29.34 -37.33 -19.49
C ASP A 26 -29.99 -36.25 -20.36
N GLU A 27 -29.21 -35.33 -20.93
CA GLU A 27 -29.61 -34.58 -22.12
C GLU A 27 -28.40 -34.37 -23.06
N PRO A 28 -28.45 -34.87 -24.31
CA PRO A 28 -27.29 -34.95 -25.17
C PRO A 28 -26.99 -33.63 -25.90
N ALA A 29 -25.68 -33.35 -25.99
CA ALA A 29 -24.99 -32.59 -27.03
C ALA A 29 -25.86 -31.78 -28.02
N SER A 30 -26.07 -30.50 -27.73
CA SER A 30 -26.38 -29.51 -28.77
C SER A 30 -25.07 -28.93 -29.31
N ALA A 31 -24.80 -29.26 -30.57
CA ALA A 31 -23.68 -28.77 -31.36
C ALA A 31 -23.67 -27.22 -31.43
N PRO A 32 -22.49 -26.58 -31.38
CA PRO A 32 -22.38 -25.15 -31.63
C PRO A 32 -22.76 -24.84 -33.09
N ALA A 33 -23.70 -23.92 -33.26
CA ALA A 33 -24.14 -23.41 -34.55
C ALA A 33 -22.97 -22.77 -35.34
N PRO A 34 -23.00 -22.85 -36.69
CA PRO A 34 -21.94 -22.35 -37.55
C PRO A 34 -21.80 -20.82 -37.49
N VAL A 35 -20.55 -20.43 -37.24
CA VAL A 35 -19.89 -19.17 -37.60
C VAL A 35 -20.62 -18.31 -38.64
N SER A 36 -21.21 -17.20 -38.20
CA SER A 36 -21.54 -16.08 -39.09
C SER A 36 -20.25 -15.32 -39.41
N ALA A 37 -19.68 -15.65 -40.57
CA ALA A 37 -18.58 -14.93 -41.19
C ALA A 37 -18.95 -13.45 -41.34
N THR A 38 -18.37 -12.62 -40.48
CA THR A 38 -18.51 -11.17 -40.54
C THR A 38 -17.62 -10.66 -41.68
N ALA A 39 -18.24 -9.84 -42.53
CA ALA A 39 -17.70 -9.30 -43.77
C ALA A 39 -16.32 -8.63 -43.60
N PRO A 40 -15.48 -8.60 -44.66
CA PRO A 40 -14.20 -7.93 -44.63
C PRO A 40 -14.39 -6.44 -44.35
N GLU A 41 -13.95 -6.02 -43.16
CA GLU A 41 -13.82 -4.63 -42.78
C GLU A 41 -12.86 -3.97 -43.76
N THR A 42 -13.40 -3.09 -44.60
CA THR A 42 -12.68 -2.27 -45.57
C THR A 42 -11.52 -1.58 -44.89
N ALA A 43 -10.30 -1.92 -45.34
CA ALA A 43 -9.07 -1.30 -44.88
C ALA A 43 -9.20 0.24 -44.94
N PRO A 44 -8.85 0.95 -43.85
CA PRO A 44 -8.90 2.40 -43.83
C PRO A 44 -7.95 2.96 -44.89
N VAL A 45 -8.51 3.81 -45.76
CA VAL A 45 -7.79 4.59 -46.76
C VAL A 45 -6.66 5.34 -46.05
N PRO A 46 -5.40 5.26 -46.52
CA PRO A 46 -4.28 5.95 -45.90
C PRO A 46 -4.55 7.46 -45.86
N ALA A 47 -4.51 8.02 -44.66
CA ALA A 47 -4.65 9.46 -44.45
C ALA A 47 -3.57 10.21 -45.25
N PRO A 48 -3.92 11.30 -45.94
CA PRO A 48 -2.96 12.09 -46.72
C PRO A 48 -1.82 12.57 -45.83
N ALA A 49 -0.59 12.29 -46.27
CA ALA A 49 0.63 12.73 -45.63
C ALA A 49 0.59 14.25 -45.42
N LEU A 50 0.57 14.67 -44.14
CA LEU A 50 0.61 16.08 -43.77
C LEU A 50 1.91 16.69 -44.28
N ALA A 51 1.77 17.84 -44.95
CA ALA A 51 2.88 18.62 -45.48
C ALA A 51 3.90 18.94 -44.37
N PRO A 52 5.20 18.98 -44.71
CA PRO A 52 6.26 19.25 -43.73
C PRO A 52 6.01 20.57 -43.02
N GLU A 53 5.85 20.46 -41.70
CA GLU A 53 5.67 21.59 -40.80
C GLU A 53 6.89 22.53 -40.91
N PRO A 54 6.70 23.84 -41.13
CA PRO A 54 7.79 24.78 -41.28
C PRO A 54 8.66 24.77 -40.02
N ALA A 55 9.97 24.56 -40.21
CA ALA A 55 10.96 24.55 -39.15
C ALA A 55 10.82 25.82 -38.30
N LEU A 56 10.39 25.63 -37.04
CA LEU A 56 10.28 26.70 -36.07
C LEU A 56 11.66 27.37 -35.89
N ALA A 57 11.68 28.68 -36.03
CA ALA A 57 12.86 29.50 -35.83
C ALA A 57 13.51 29.19 -34.46
N PRO A 58 14.85 29.15 -34.36
CA PRO A 58 15.54 28.88 -33.12
C PRO A 58 15.10 29.88 -32.04
N ALA A 59 14.57 29.33 -30.95
CA ALA A 59 14.15 30.12 -29.80
C ALA A 59 15.33 30.98 -29.31
N PRO A 60 15.10 32.28 -28.98
CA PRO A 60 16.14 33.14 -28.44
C PRO A 60 16.73 32.51 -27.19
N VAL A 61 18.06 32.45 -27.14
CA VAL A 61 18.82 31.98 -25.98
C VAL A 61 18.33 32.76 -24.75
N PRO A 62 17.85 32.08 -23.68
CA PRO A 62 17.44 32.74 -22.45
C PRO A 62 18.58 33.61 -21.94
N ALA A 63 18.29 34.89 -21.70
CA ALA A 63 19.23 35.77 -21.03
C ALA A 63 19.69 35.12 -19.72
N PRO A 64 20.99 35.21 -19.36
CA PRO A 64 21.51 34.65 -18.13
C PRO A 64 20.67 35.16 -16.95
N ALA A 65 20.10 34.22 -16.21
CA ALA A 65 19.32 34.52 -15.01
C ALA A 65 20.14 35.43 -14.08
N PRO A 66 19.56 36.52 -13.55
CA PRO A 66 20.25 37.38 -12.60
C PRO A 66 20.77 36.52 -11.45
N ALA A 67 22.05 36.73 -11.11
CA ALA A 67 22.66 36.08 -9.96
C ALA A 67 21.75 36.27 -8.73
N PRO A 68 21.48 35.21 -7.95
CA PRO A 68 20.63 35.31 -6.78
C PRO A 68 21.17 36.41 -5.87
N ALA A 69 20.38 37.47 -5.69
CA ALA A 69 20.68 38.51 -4.73
C ALA A 69 20.86 37.84 -3.36
N PRO A 70 21.87 38.23 -2.56
CA PRO A 70 21.98 37.80 -1.17
C PRO A 70 20.68 38.17 -0.46
N CYS A 71 19.85 37.17 -0.14
CA CYS A 71 18.69 37.35 0.71
C CYS A 71 19.21 37.82 2.06
N HIS A 72 19.21 39.13 2.27
CA HIS A 72 19.43 39.73 3.57
C HIS A 72 18.39 39.15 4.50
N GLY A 73 18.91 38.45 5.52
CA GLY A 73 18.12 37.70 6.47
C GLY A 73 16.98 38.53 7.05
N SER A 74 15.76 38.17 6.67
CA SER A 74 14.64 38.16 7.59
C SER A 74 14.94 37.06 8.62
N ARG A 75 15.88 37.36 9.52
CA ARG A 75 16.17 36.58 10.72
C ARG A 75 14.86 36.52 11.49
N PRO A 76 14.17 35.37 11.57
CA PRO A 76 12.99 35.28 12.41
C PRO A 76 13.42 35.65 13.83
N PRO A 77 12.57 36.39 14.58
CA PRO A 77 12.86 36.72 15.96
C PRO A 77 13.17 35.40 16.68
N VAL A 78 14.35 35.35 17.29
CA VAL A 78 14.83 34.23 18.11
C VAL A 78 13.98 34.19 19.38
N LEU A 79 12.72 33.78 19.24
CA LEU A 79 11.90 33.32 20.34
C LEU A 79 12.42 31.93 20.64
N LYS A 80 13.27 31.84 21.66
CA LYS A 80 13.70 30.60 22.31
C LYS A 80 12.48 29.94 22.96
N ALA A 81 11.55 29.45 22.14
CA ALA A 81 10.39 28.71 22.58
C ALA A 81 10.74 27.22 22.52
N LYS A 82 10.52 26.52 23.64
CA LYS A 82 10.59 25.06 23.78
C LYS A 82 9.53 24.31 22.93
N LYS A 83 9.20 24.80 21.72
CA LYS A 83 8.22 24.24 20.77
C LYS A 83 8.82 23.20 19.81
N GLN A 84 10.11 22.89 19.95
CA GLN A 84 10.82 21.95 19.09
C GLN A 84 10.32 20.48 19.11
N PRO A 85 9.62 19.94 20.14
CA PRO A 85 9.28 18.52 20.09
C PRO A 85 8.20 18.19 19.05
N ALA A 86 7.25 19.10 18.78
CA ALA A 86 6.15 18.83 17.84
C ALA A 86 6.67 18.70 16.39
N ILE A 87 7.55 19.62 15.97
CA ILE A 87 8.16 19.59 14.64
C ILE A 87 9.04 18.35 14.47
N GLN A 88 9.79 17.96 15.51
CA GLN A 88 10.59 16.73 15.49
C GLN A 88 9.72 15.47 15.38
N GLN A 89 8.56 15.45 16.06
CA GLN A 89 7.60 14.34 15.94
C GLN A 89 7.01 14.25 14.53
N LEU A 90 6.61 15.39 13.95
CA LEU A 90 6.14 15.46 12.57
C LEU A 90 7.21 14.98 11.59
N GLN A 91 8.46 15.42 11.77
CA GLN A 91 9.58 15.00 10.93
C GLN A 91 9.83 13.49 11.05
N ALA A 92 9.89 12.94 12.27
CA ALA A 92 10.09 11.51 12.50
C ALA A 92 8.94 10.67 11.91
N PHE A 93 7.70 11.17 12.01
CA PHE A 93 6.54 10.55 11.39
C PHE A 93 6.66 10.52 9.86
N LEU A 94 6.99 11.65 9.23
CA LEU A 94 7.18 11.72 7.78
C LEU A 94 8.38 10.89 7.32
N GLU A 95 9.45 10.83 8.11
CA GLU A 95 10.62 9.98 7.84
C GLU A 95 10.25 8.50 7.87
N GLY A 96 9.43 8.06 8.82
CA GLY A 96 8.89 6.69 8.85
C GLY A 96 7.98 6.34 7.67
N LEU A 97 7.42 7.35 6.99
CA LEU A 97 6.67 7.19 5.74
C LEU A 97 7.52 7.41 4.48
N HIS A 98 8.81 7.69 4.61
CA HIS A 98 9.71 8.08 3.53
C HIS A 98 9.29 9.38 2.79
N LEU A 99 8.55 10.25 3.49
CA LEU A 99 8.03 11.54 3.00
C LEU A 99 8.76 12.76 3.57
N SER A 100 9.96 12.57 4.12
CA SER A 100 10.75 13.63 4.76
C SER A 100 11.03 14.82 3.83
N LYS A 101 11.14 14.59 2.52
CA LYS A 101 11.32 15.63 1.49
C LYS A 101 10.17 16.66 1.45
N TYR A 102 8.97 16.30 1.89
CA TYR A 102 7.81 17.19 1.91
C TYR A 102 7.66 17.97 3.23
N CYS A 103 8.52 17.72 4.21
CA CYS A 103 8.39 18.31 5.55
C CYS A 103 8.43 19.85 5.52
N VAL A 104 9.30 20.45 4.70
CA VAL A 104 9.40 21.91 4.57
C VAL A 104 8.14 22.49 3.92
N ALA A 105 7.67 21.89 2.83
CA ALA A 105 6.47 22.34 2.13
C ALA A 105 5.22 22.27 3.03
N LEU A 106 5.08 21.21 3.83
CA LEU A 106 3.98 21.11 4.80
C LEU A 106 4.07 22.16 5.91
N GLN A 107 5.29 22.48 6.37
CA GLN A 107 5.48 23.56 7.36
C GLN A 107 5.15 24.94 6.79
N ASP A 108 5.46 25.20 5.53
CA ASP A 108 5.11 26.44 4.83
C ASP A 108 3.57 26.61 4.70
N GLU A 109 2.84 25.50 4.58
CA GLU A 109 1.36 25.45 4.64
C GLU A 109 0.82 25.57 6.08
N GLY A 110 1.69 25.74 7.08
CA GLY A 110 1.30 25.94 8.49
C GLY A 110 1.06 24.65 9.27
N VAL A 111 1.37 23.49 8.71
CA VAL A 111 1.29 22.20 9.41
C VAL A 111 2.43 22.10 10.42
N THR A 112 2.09 22.10 11.71
CA THR A 112 3.09 22.10 12.79
C THR A 112 3.00 20.88 13.69
N HIS A 113 1.83 20.24 13.73
CA HIS A 113 1.55 19.04 14.52
C HIS A 113 1.02 17.91 13.61
N ILE A 114 1.05 16.68 14.11
CA ILE A 114 0.50 15.53 13.40
C ILE A 114 -1.03 15.65 13.30
N GLU A 115 -1.66 16.28 14.29
CA GLU A 115 -3.09 16.58 14.31
C GLU A 115 -3.53 17.50 13.15
N ASP A 116 -2.67 18.43 12.73
CA ASP A 116 -2.95 19.35 11.61
C ASP A 116 -3.03 18.58 10.26
N LEU A 117 -2.44 17.39 10.18
CA LEU A 117 -2.44 16.57 8.96
C LEU A 117 -3.83 16.01 8.60
N ILE A 118 -4.77 15.97 9.56
CA ILE A 118 -6.14 15.48 9.33
C ILE A 118 -6.90 16.40 8.37
N ASP A 119 -6.62 17.70 8.43
CA ASP A 119 -7.29 18.72 7.63
C ASP A 119 -6.64 18.92 6.25
N VAL A 120 -5.53 18.22 5.98
CA VAL A 120 -4.81 18.35 4.70
C VAL A 120 -5.52 17.52 3.63
N GLU A 121 -6.17 18.20 2.68
CA GLU A 121 -6.78 17.55 1.52
C GLU A 121 -5.75 17.05 0.50
N GLU A 122 -6.10 15.97 -0.20
CA GLU A 122 -5.32 15.40 -1.32
C GLU A 122 -4.98 16.43 -2.40
N ARG A 123 -5.87 17.40 -2.66
CA ARG A 123 -5.63 18.46 -3.64
C ARG A 123 -4.43 19.33 -3.27
N HIS A 124 -4.24 19.62 -1.98
CA HIS A 124 -3.08 20.36 -1.49
C HIS A 124 -1.81 19.53 -1.60
N LEU A 125 -1.89 18.23 -1.31
CA LEU A 125 -0.75 17.32 -1.45
C LEU A 125 -0.28 17.20 -2.92
N ARG A 126 -1.21 17.18 -3.88
CA ARG A 126 -0.88 17.26 -5.31
C ARG A 126 -0.22 18.60 -5.66
N SER A 127 -0.68 19.70 -5.07
CA SER A 127 -0.11 21.03 -5.29
C SER A 127 1.34 21.17 -4.79
N ILE A 128 1.71 20.49 -3.70
CA ILE A 128 3.10 20.43 -3.21
C ILE A 128 3.97 19.44 -4.01
N GLY A 129 3.43 18.81 -5.05
CA GLY A 129 4.14 17.90 -5.94
C GLY A 129 4.24 16.46 -5.44
N MET A 130 3.40 16.05 -4.50
CA MET A 130 3.35 14.68 -4.00
C MET A 130 2.67 13.77 -5.04
N LYS A 131 3.25 12.59 -5.30
CA LYS A 131 2.69 11.60 -6.24
C LYS A 131 1.47 10.91 -5.64
N ASP A 132 0.59 10.37 -6.48
CA ASP A 132 -0.65 9.71 -6.04
C ASP A 132 -0.39 8.56 -5.05
N ILE A 133 0.64 7.75 -5.29
CA ILE A 133 1.04 6.68 -4.37
C ILE A 133 1.54 7.21 -3.02
N GLU A 134 2.30 8.31 -3.04
CA GLU A 134 2.81 8.97 -1.84
C GLU A 134 1.65 9.60 -1.05
N ILE A 135 0.65 10.16 -1.74
CA ILE A 135 -0.55 10.73 -1.14
C ILE A 135 -1.38 9.64 -0.47
N LYS A 136 -1.67 8.53 -1.16
CA LYS A 136 -2.40 7.39 -0.58
C LYS A 136 -1.68 6.89 0.68
N ARG A 137 -0.35 6.76 0.63
CA ARG A 137 0.45 6.39 1.81
C ARG A 137 0.36 7.43 2.91
N PHE A 138 0.48 8.71 2.58
CA PHE A 138 0.37 9.80 3.56
C PHE A 138 -0.98 9.72 4.29
N MET A 139 -2.10 9.66 3.56
CA MET A 139 -3.44 9.61 4.15
C MET A 139 -3.64 8.39 5.03
N ARG A 140 -3.10 7.25 4.62
CA ARG A 140 -3.13 6.03 5.41
C ARG A 140 -2.23 6.11 6.64
N GLY A 141 -1.03 6.65 6.51
CA GLY A 141 -0.10 6.89 7.61
C GLY A 141 -0.70 7.82 8.66
N VAL A 142 -1.40 8.88 8.23
CA VAL A 142 -2.14 9.79 9.12
C VAL A 142 -3.25 9.04 9.84
N SER A 143 -4.06 8.26 9.11
CA SER A 143 -5.11 7.43 9.70
C SER A 143 -4.55 6.44 10.73
N HIS A 144 -3.42 5.79 10.42
CA HIS A 144 -2.72 4.90 11.34
C HIS A 144 -2.21 5.65 12.56
N ALA A 145 -1.51 6.78 12.42
CA ALA A 145 -1.03 7.56 13.55
C ALA A 145 -2.16 7.99 14.49
N MET A 146 -3.33 8.34 13.96
CA MET A 146 -4.50 8.70 14.76
C MET A 146 -5.07 7.51 15.53
N THR A 147 -5.04 6.31 14.96
CA THR A 147 -5.45 5.07 15.65
C THR A 147 -4.36 4.52 16.60
N ALA A 148 -3.09 4.65 16.23
CA ALA A 148 -1.90 4.08 16.85
C ALA A 148 -1.35 4.91 18.01
N LYS A 149 -1.88 6.10 18.28
CA LYS A 149 -1.65 6.83 19.56
C LYS A 149 -2.01 5.97 20.80
N SER A 150 -2.56 4.77 20.57
CA SER A 150 -2.96 3.74 21.52
C SER A 150 -2.06 2.49 21.56
N SER A 151 -1.10 2.25 20.64
CA SER A 151 -0.36 0.97 20.55
C SER A 151 1.08 1.10 20.01
N SER A 152 2.03 0.36 20.60
CA SER A 152 3.48 0.60 20.58
C SER A 152 4.28 -0.04 19.42
N SER A 153 5.45 0.55 19.14
CA SER A 153 6.40 0.40 18.01
C SER A 153 7.15 -0.93 17.83
N SER A 154 6.82 -2.00 18.56
CA SER A 154 7.51 -3.30 18.39
C SER A 154 7.00 -4.12 17.20
N ALA A 155 5.84 -3.77 16.66
CA ALA A 155 5.16 -4.55 15.61
C ALA A 155 5.75 -4.33 14.21
N ASP A 156 6.51 -3.25 13.99
CA ASP A 156 6.86 -2.82 12.63
C ASP A 156 7.97 -3.66 12.01
N ASN A 157 8.98 -4.07 12.79
CA ASN A 157 10.05 -4.95 12.28
C ASN A 157 9.52 -6.32 11.84
N ALA A 158 8.54 -6.87 12.57
CA ALA A 158 7.92 -8.15 12.21
C ALA A 158 7.12 -8.02 10.91
N ALA A 159 6.42 -6.90 10.71
CA ALA A 159 5.63 -6.67 9.51
C ALA A 159 6.52 -6.52 8.26
N THR A 160 7.69 -5.87 8.38
CA THR A 160 8.67 -5.78 7.29
C THR A 160 9.21 -7.15 6.89
N GLN A 161 9.52 -8.01 7.86
CA GLN A 161 9.96 -9.39 7.57
C GLN A 161 8.86 -10.22 6.90
N GLN A 162 7.59 -10.04 7.30
CA GLN A 162 6.46 -10.67 6.64
C GLN A 162 6.30 -10.22 5.19
N LEU A 163 6.49 -8.92 4.92
CA LEU A 163 6.47 -8.39 3.57
C LEU A 163 7.59 -9.00 2.71
N GLU A 164 8.81 -9.07 3.23
CA GLU A 164 9.96 -9.64 2.51
C GLU A 164 9.72 -11.12 2.17
N ALA A 165 9.27 -11.93 3.15
CA ALA A 165 8.93 -13.33 2.94
C ALA A 165 7.79 -13.50 1.91
N PHE A 166 6.80 -12.60 1.94
CA PHE A 166 5.71 -12.58 0.96
C PHE A 166 6.25 -12.29 -0.45
N MET A 167 7.09 -11.29 -0.62
CA MET A 167 7.69 -10.94 -1.93
C MET A 167 8.62 -12.05 -2.45
N GLU A 168 9.38 -12.69 -1.57
CA GLU A 168 10.21 -13.85 -1.90
C GLU A 168 9.38 -15.03 -2.40
N SER A 169 8.23 -15.31 -1.77
CA SER A 169 7.32 -16.38 -2.20
C SER A 169 6.78 -16.22 -3.63
N LEU A 170 6.73 -14.97 -4.12
CA LEU A 170 6.29 -14.64 -5.47
C LEU A 170 7.44 -14.59 -6.48
N ALA A 171 8.68 -14.78 -6.02
CA ALA A 171 9.92 -14.49 -6.74
C ALA A 171 9.96 -13.04 -7.25
N LEU A 172 9.58 -12.10 -6.37
CA LEU A 172 9.57 -10.65 -6.62
C LEU A 172 10.47 -9.89 -5.63
N SER A 173 11.45 -10.57 -5.01
CA SER A 173 12.36 -9.99 -4.02
C SER A 173 13.13 -8.77 -4.53
N ASP A 174 13.40 -8.71 -5.83
CA ASP A 174 14.12 -7.60 -6.47
C ASP A 174 13.36 -6.27 -6.37
N TYR A 175 12.04 -6.32 -6.17
CA TYR A 175 11.18 -5.13 -6.02
C TYR A 175 10.95 -4.73 -4.56
N THR A 176 11.40 -5.53 -3.59
CA THR A 176 11.17 -5.25 -2.17
C THR A 176 11.79 -3.92 -1.76
N THR A 177 13.00 -3.62 -2.23
CA THR A 177 13.66 -2.33 -1.92
C THR A 177 12.91 -1.16 -2.54
N SER A 178 12.47 -1.26 -3.80
CA SER A 178 11.65 -0.21 -4.43
C SER A 178 10.32 0.00 -3.72
N LEU A 179 9.65 -1.07 -3.28
CA LEU A 179 8.43 -0.97 -2.48
C LEU A 179 8.70 -0.30 -1.12
N GLN A 180 9.80 -0.63 -0.46
CA GLN A 180 10.20 -0.03 0.81
C GLN A 180 10.63 1.43 0.65
N ASP A 181 11.38 1.76 -0.41
CA ASP A 181 11.78 3.11 -0.77
C ASP A 181 10.55 3.96 -1.07
N ASP A 182 9.56 3.36 -1.71
CA ASP A 182 8.27 3.99 -1.83
C ASP A 182 7.69 4.15 -0.43
N GLY A 183 7.72 3.16 0.47
CA GLY A 183 7.29 3.25 1.88
C GLY A 183 6.28 2.17 2.26
N ILE A 184 6.26 1.09 1.49
CA ILE A 184 5.43 -0.09 1.69
C ILE A 184 6.24 -1.04 2.55
N SER A 185 5.96 -1.01 3.85
CA SER A 185 6.60 -1.86 4.86
C SER A 185 5.73 -3.03 5.30
N ARG A 186 4.46 -3.06 4.90
CA ARG A 186 3.51 -4.10 5.33
C ARG A 186 2.69 -4.66 4.17
N ILE A 187 2.21 -5.89 4.32
CA ILE A 187 1.35 -6.56 3.34
C ILE A 187 0.04 -5.78 3.15
N GLU A 188 -0.49 -5.13 4.19
CA GLU A 188 -1.74 -4.38 4.01
C GLU A 188 -1.55 -3.16 3.11
N HIS A 189 -0.33 -2.61 3.02
CA HIS A 189 -0.01 -1.49 2.12
C HIS A 189 -0.04 -1.91 0.65
N LEU A 190 0.18 -3.20 0.36
CA LEU A 190 0.10 -3.74 -0.99
C LEU A 190 -1.33 -3.78 -1.54
N LEU A 191 -2.35 -3.71 -0.68
CA LEU A 191 -3.76 -3.75 -1.10
C LEU A 191 -4.19 -2.47 -1.84
N ASP A 192 -3.47 -1.36 -1.64
CA ASP A 192 -3.78 -0.06 -2.23
C ASP A 192 -3.05 0.19 -3.56
N LEU A 193 -2.13 -0.71 -3.92
CA LEU A 193 -1.37 -0.62 -5.16
C LEU A 193 -2.25 -0.97 -6.35
N GLU A 194 -2.27 -0.07 -7.33
CA GLU A 194 -2.92 -0.30 -8.60
C GLU A 194 -1.95 -0.94 -9.60
N GLN A 195 -2.51 -1.49 -10.67
CA GLN A 195 -1.71 -2.04 -11.76
C GLN A 195 -0.76 -0.98 -12.35
N GLN A 196 -1.18 0.29 -12.40
CA GLN A 196 -0.35 1.37 -12.91
C GLN A 196 0.87 1.63 -12.03
N ASP A 197 0.71 1.65 -10.70
CA ASP A 197 1.82 1.84 -9.76
C ASP A 197 2.92 0.77 -9.95
N LEU A 198 2.49 -0.49 -10.18
CA LEU A 198 3.41 -1.59 -10.42
C LEU A 198 4.14 -1.46 -11.77
N VAL A 199 3.47 -0.94 -12.80
CA VAL A 199 4.10 -0.64 -14.09
C VAL A 199 5.13 0.48 -13.95
N ASP A 200 4.81 1.52 -13.18
CA ASP A 200 5.69 2.65 -12.95
C ASP A 200 6.94 2.26 -12.14
N MET A 201 6.83 1.25 -11.26
CA MET A 201 7.96 0.59 -10.61
C MET A 201 8.77 -0.34 -11.53
N GLY A 202 8.34 -0.53 -12.78
CA GLY A 202 9.05 -1.35 -13.76
C GLY A 202 8.74 -2.85 -13.70
N MET A 203 7.68 -3.27 -12.99
CA MET A 203 7.28 -4.69 -12.99
C MET A 203 6.77 -5.13 -14.37
N LYS A 204 7.12 -6.36 -14.77
CA LYS A 204 6.62 -6.93 -16.02
C LYS A 204 5.17 -7.36 -15.89
N ARG A 205 4.45 -7.39 -17.02
CA ARG A 205 3.03 -7.80 -17.08
C ARG A 205 2.71 -9.14 -16.37
N MET A 206 3.60 -10.12 -16.47
CA MET A 206 3.40 -11.43 -15.82
C MET A 206 3.67 -11.40 -14.31
N GLU A 207 4.65 -10.60 -13.88
CA GLU A 207 4.97 -10.36 -12.47
C GLU A 207 3.79 -9.63 -11.80
N ILE A 208 3.26 -8.59 -12.45
CA ILE A 208 2.05 -7.87 -12.03
C ILE A 208 0.86 -8.82 -11.88
N LYS A 209 0.59 -9.68 -12.87
CA LYS A 209 -0.52 -10.64 -12.78
C LYS A 209 -0.35 -11.61 -11.60
N ARG A 210 0.88 -12.08 -11.35
CA ARG A 210 1.18 -12.96 -10.21
C ARG A 210 0.96 -12.24 -8.90
N PHE A 211 1.45 -11.01 -8.78
CA PHE A 211 1.26 -10.15 -7.63
C PHE A 211 -0.22 -9.90 -7.34
N MET A 212 -1.00 -9.44 -8.33
CA MET A 212 -2.44 -9.16 -8.15
C MET A 212 -3.24 -10.41 -7.76
N ARG A 213 -2.88 -11.58 -8.29
CA ARG A 213 -3.48 -12.86 -7.88
C ARG A 213 -3.17 -13.17 -6.41
N ALA A 214 -1.92 -12.97 -5.98
CA ALA A 214 -1.52 -13.21 -4.60
C ALA A 214 -2.24 -12.26 -3.63
N ILE A 215 -2.34 -10.98 -3.97
CA ILE A 215 -3.09 -9.98 -3.19
C ILE A 215 -4.58 -10.34 -3.08
N SER A 216 -5.20 -10.75 -4.18
CA SER A 216 -6.59 -11.22 -4.17
C SER A 216 -6.77 -12.44 -3.25
N SER A 217 -5.78 -13.33 -3.19
CA SER A 217 -5.78 -14.48 -2.28
C SER A 217 -5.70 -14.05 -0.82
N VAL A 218 -4.85 -13.07 -0.49
CA VAL A 218 -4.72 -12.53 0.88
C VAL A 218 -6.03 -11.87 1.33
N GLN A 219 -6.69 -11.11 0.44
CA GLN A 219 -8.00 -10.51 0.74
C GLN A 219 -9.09 -11.57 0.96
N GLY A 220 -9.10 -12.62 0.13
CA GLY A 220 -10.04 -13.74 0.28
C GLY A 220 -9.88 -14.47 1.61
N ALA A 221 -8.64 -14.66 2.07
CA ALA A 221 -8.36 -15.27 3.36
C ALA A 221 -8.86 -14.42 4.55
N GLN A 222 -8.72 -13.09 4.48
CA GLN A 222 -9.21 -12.19 5.54
C GLN A 222 -10.74 -12.14 5.62
N SER A 223 -11.43 -12.23 4.48
CA SER A 223 -12.90 -12.22 4.45
C SER A 223 -13.53 -13.58 4.78
N GLY A 224 -12.78 -14.68 4.70
CA GLY A 224 -13.30 -16.06 4.75
C GLY A 224 -13.29 -16.75 6.12
N GLY A 225 -12.81 -16.09 7.18
CA GLY A 225 -12.60 -16.71 8.51
C GLY A 225 -13.86 -17.08 9.31
N SER A 226 -15.07 -16.98 8.74
CA SER A 226 -16.30 -17.36 9.43
C SER A 226 -17.09 -18.42 8.65
N ASN A 227 -16.84 -19.69 9.00
CA ASN A 227 -17.77 -20.83 8.85
C ASN A 227 -18.23 -21.26 7.44
N ALA A 228 -17.37 -21.22 6.42
CA ALA A 228 -17.61 -22.05 5.23
C ALA A 228 -17.24 -23.51 5.54
N ARG A 229 -18.16 -24.23 6.19
CA ARG A 229 -18.14 -25.69 6.32
C ARG A 229 -18.22 -26.27 4.91
N VAL A 230 -17.06 -26.53 4.29
CA VAL A 230 -16.94 -27.05 2.93
C VAL A 230 -17.62 -28.43 2.87
N ASP A 231 -18.85 -28.45 2.37
CA ASP A 231 -19.50 -29.64 1.84
C ASP A 231 -18.78 -29.98 0.53
N LYS A 232 -17.84 -30.93 0.61
CA LYS A 232 -17.07 -31.46 -0.52
C LYS A 232 -17.98 -32.26 -1.47
N ARG A 233 -18.72 -31.61 -2.37
CA ARG A 233 -19.25 -32.30 -3.57
C ARG A 233 -19.24 -31.36 -4.77
N ASP A 234 -18.69 -31.89 -5.87
CA ASP A 234 -18.64 -31.33 -7.22
C ASP A 234 -17.62 -30.20 -7.47
N GLU A 235 -16.33 -30.58 -7.43
CA GLU A 235 -15.23 -29.82 -8.04
C GLU A 235 -15.20 -30.15 -9.55
N SER A 236 -15.82 -29.27 -10.34
CA SER A 236 -15.79 -29.26 -11.81
C SER A 236 -14.39 -28.85 -12.32
N VAL A 237 -13.90 -29.50 -13.37
CA VAL A 237 -12.48 -29.80 -13.65
C VAL A 237 -11.70 -28.69 -14.36
N ASP A 238 -12.27 -27.51 -14.61
CA ASP A 238 -11.69 -26.57 -15.59
C ASP A 238 -10.77 -25.45 -15.05
N ASN A 239 -10.15 -25.59 -13.86
CA ASN A 239 -9.19 -24.57 -13.37
C ASN A 239 -7.84 -25.16 -12.88
N THR A 240 -7.39 -26.22 -13.53
CA THR A 240 -6.30 -27.10 -13.04
C THR A 240 -4.92 -26.82 -13.66
N LEU A 241 -4.64 -25.64 -14.24
CA LEU A 241 -3.31 -25.42 -14.85
C LEU A 241 -2.30 -24.59 -14.04
N TYR A 242 -2.67 -23.90 -12.96
CA TYR A 242 -1.68 -23.22 -12.10
C TYR A 242 -2.13 -23.13 -10.64
N ARG A 243 -2.65 -24.21 -10.07
CA ARG A 243 -2.75 -24.36 -8.61
C ARG A 243 -1.37 -24.83 -8.12
N VAL A 244 -0.42 -23.90 -8.12
CA VAL A 244 0.78 -24.07 -7.30
C VAL A 244 0.22 -24.05 -5.88
N ASN A 245 0.13 -25.22 -5.25
CA ASN A 245 -0.13 -25.32 -3.82
C ASN A 245 1.07 -24.66 -3.11
N LEU A 246 1.04 -23.33 -3.02
CA LEU A 246 1.71 -22.61 -1.95
C LEU A 246 0.87 -22.92 -0.72
N ASP A 247 1.33 -23.92 0.02
CA ASP A 247 0.80 -24.37 1.31
C ASP A 247 0.95 -23.22 2.31
N LEU A 248 0.10 -22.19 2.19
CA LEU A 248 0.14 -20.98 3.01
C LEU A 248 -0.36 -21.25 4.44
N ASP A 249 -1.06 -22.37 4.66
CA ASP A 249 -1.48 -22.82 5.99
C ASP A 249 -0.29 -23.28 6.85
N GLN A 250 0.89 -23.51 6.26
CA GLN A 250 2.10 -23.84 7.02
C GLN A 250 2.78 -22.62 7.65
N PHE A 251 2.43 -21.39 7.24
CA PHE A 251 3.05 -20.17 7.78
C PHE A 251 2.31 -19.55 8.98
N CYS A 252 1.09 -20.00 9.30
CA CYS A 252 0.30 -19.37 10.38
C CYS A 252 0.40 -20.00 11.78
N LEU A 253 0.95 -21.20 11.99
CA LEU A 253 0.92 -21.83 13.34
C LEU A 253 2.12 -22.73 13.69
N SER A 254 3.35 -22.25 13.52
CA SER A 254 4.49 -22.82 14.24
C SER A 254 5.26 -21.75 15.00
N GLY A 255 4.68 -21.33 16.13
CA GLY A 255 5.46 -20.93 17.30
C GLY A 255 6.20 -22.13 17.89
N ALA A 256 7.05 -22.78 17.07
CA ALA A 256 8.03 -23.72 17.58
C ALA A 256 9.05 -22.89 18.35
N GLY A 257 9.13 -23.17 19.65
CA GLY A 257 9.95 -22.41 20.60
C GLY A 257 11.33 -22.11 20.05
N VAL A 258 11.61 -20.82 19.92
CA VAL A 258 12.98 -20.32 19.83
C VAL A 258 13.70 -20.88 21.06
N PRO A 259 14.72 -21.76 20.90
CA PRO A 259 15.51 -22.18 22.03
C PRO A 259 16.09 -20.92 22.66
N ALA A 260 15.82 -20.74 23.94
CA ALA A 260 16.36 -19.62 24.71
C ALA A 260 17.86 -19.48 24.39
N PRO A 261 18.34 -18.29 23.99
CA PRO A 261 19.76 -18.10 23.78
C PRO A 261 20.48 -18.49 25.07
N PRO A 262 21.60 -19.23 25.00
CA PRO A 262 22.40 -19.49 26.19
C PRO A 262 22.70 -18.14 26.83
N LEU A 263 22.45 -18.03 28.13
CA LEU A 263 22.82 -16.88 28.94
C LEU A 263 24.32 -16.64 28.77
N SER A 264 24.69 -15.86 27.76
CA SER A 264 26.03 -15.30 27.64
C SER A 264 26.22 -14.43 28.87
N GLN A 265 27.13 -14.88 29.72
CA GLN A 265 27.58 -14.18 30.90
C GLN A 265 27.64 -12.69 30.62
N VAL A 266 26.86 -11.93 31.38
CA VAL A 266 27.06 -10.50 31.56
C VAL A 266 28.49 -10.32 32.05
N GLN A 267 29.36 -9.91 31.14
CA GLN A 267 30.69 -9.47 31.47
C GLN A 267 30.53 -8.21 32.33
N GLN A 268 30.74 -8.38 33.63
CA GLN A 268 30.74 -7.28 34.59
C GLN A 268 31.68 -6.18 34.06
N PRO A 269 31.23 -4.92 34.00
CA PRO A 269 32.13 -3.82 33.70
C PRO A 269 33.23 -3.75 34.78
N PRO A 270 34.49 -3.50 34.39
CA PRO A 270 35.58 -3.37 35.36
C PRO A 270 35.27 -2.22 36.33
N ALA A 271 35.42 -2.50 37.62
CA ALA A 271 35.25 -1.54 38.70
C ALA A 271 36.07 -0.28 38.43
N VAL A 272 35.38 0.82 38.13
CA VAL A 272 35.99 2.15 37.97
C VAL A 272 36.43 2.61 39.35
N LYS A 273 37.74 2.53 39.62
CA LYS A 273 38.32 3.09 40.85
C LYS A 273 38.11 4.60 40.83
N ALA A 274 37.30 5.10 41.74
CA ALA A 274 37.10 6.53 41.97
C ALA A 274 38.44 7.19 42.30
N PHE A 275 38.94 8.02 41.38
CA PHE A 275 40.12 8.85 41.57
C PHE A 275 39.66 10.16 42.22
N THR A 276 39.69 10.22 43.55
CA THR A 276 39.45 11.46 44.31
C THR A 276 40.70 12.34 44.20
N LYS A 277 40.64 13.35 43.32
CA LYS A 277 41.66 14.39 43.26
C LYS A 277 41.44 15.37 44.42
N SER A 278 42.26 15.24 45.45
CA SER A 278 42.42 16.20 46.53
C SER A 278 43.11 17.45 45.99
N THR A 279 42.43 18.60 46.04
CA THR A 279 43.04 19.92 45.90
C THR A 279 43.11 20.54 47.29
N GLY A 280 44.34 20.74 47.75
CA GLY A 280 44.65 21.74 48.77
C GLY A 280 44.76 23.14 48.16
#